data_AF-A0AAV6M3D0-F1
#
_entry.id   AF-A0AAV6M3D0-F1
#
_cell.length_a   1.000
_cell.length_b   1.000
_cell.length_c   1.000
_cell.angle_alpha   90.00
_cell.angle_beta   90.00
_cell.angle_gamma   90.00
#
_symmetry.space_group_name_H-M   'P 1'
#
loop_
_entity.id
_entity.type
_entity.pdbx_description
1 polymer ?
#
loop_
_entity_poly.entity_id
_entity_poly.type
_entity_poly.pdbx_seq_one_letter_code
_entity_poly.pdbx_strand_id
1 'polypeptide(L)'
;MNMWFLSNPPGKATIHVENVDEFRWLNSSYCPVLRQLESAAMREYYFKAEHPTTLSSGASNLKYRNPKYLSMLNHLRFYLPQVYPKLEKILFLDDDIVVQKDLTGLWDVDLHGKVNGAVETCGESFHRFDKYLNFSNPHIARKFDPNACGWAYGMNMFDLKEWKKRDITGIYHKWQNLNEERLLWKLGTLPPGLITFYGLTHPLDKSWHVLGLGYNPSIDRSEIENAAVVHYNGNMKPWLELAMTKYRGYWSKYIKYNHPYLRQCKLNE
;
A
#
# COMPACT_ATOMS: atom_id res chain seq x y z
N MET A 1 8.51 -18.02 -1.63
CA MET A 1 7.59 -18.05 -0.47
C MET A 1 7.16 -19.45 -0.08
N ASN A 2 6.79 -20.36 -1.01
CA ASN A 2 6.34 -21.73 -0.65
C ASN A 2 7.27 -22.48 0.31
N MET A 3 8.58 -22.46 0.03
CA MET A 3 9.59 -23.08 0.90
C MET A 3 9.62 -22.52 2.33
N TRP A 4 9.26 -21.24 2.52
CA TRP A 4 9.23 -20.63 3.84
C TRP A 4 8.17 -21.27 4.73
N PHE A 5 6.97 -21.51 4.17
CA PHE A 5 5.85 -22.12 4.91
C PHE A 5 6.02 -23.61 5.15
N LEU A 6 6.87 -24.30 4.38
CA LEU A 6 7.29 -25.68 4.70
C LEU A 6 8.15 -25.71 5.96
N SER A 7 9.11 -24.78 6.08
CA SER A 7 9.96 -24.64 7.27
C SER A 7 9.27 -23.92 8.43
N ASN A 8 8.18 -23.19 8.16
CA ASN A 8 7.39 -22.47 9.16
C ASN A 8 5.89 -22.77 8.97
N PRO A 9 5.43 -23.96 9.40
CA PRO A 9 4.05 -24.37 9.19
C PRO A 9 3.04 -23.40 9.85
N PRO A 10 1.97 -22.99 9.16
CA PRO A 10 1.01 -21.97 9.59
C PRO A 10 0.00 -22.47 10.64
N GLY A 11 0.25 -23.61 11.29
CA GLY A 11 -0.71 -24.26 12.17
C GLY A 11 -1.96 -24.71 11.39
N LYS A 12 -3.14 -24.22 11.79
CA LYS A 12 -4.44 -24.58 11.17
C LYS A 12 -4.79 -23.76 9.93
N ALA A 13 -4.00 -22.75 9.58
CA ALA A 13 -4.29 -21.89 8.45
C ALA A 13 -4.02 -22.60 7.11
N THR A 14 -4.90 -22.39 6.13
CA THR A 14 -4.62 -22.75 4.74
C THR A 14 -3.82 -21.62 4.11
N ILE A 15 -2.68 -21.95 3.50
CA ILE A 15 -1.82 -20.98 2.83
C ILE A 15 -1.92 -21.20 1.33
N HIS A 16 -2.25 -20.12 0.62
CA HIS A 16 -2.20 -20.06 -0.83
C HIS A 16 -1.18 -19.00 -1.23
N VAL A 17 -0.25 -19.35 -2.09
CA VAL A 17 0.79 -18.45 -2.59
C VAL A 17 0.69 -18.44 -4.10
N GLU A 18 0.43 -17.26 -4.65
CA GLU A 18 0.29 -17.07 -6.09
C GLU A 18 1.52 -16.36 -6.64
N ASN A 19 1.90 -16.73 -7.86
CA ASN A 19 2.88 -16.00 -8.63
C ASN A 19 2.15 -15.04 -9.59
N VAL A 20 2.50 -13.75 -9.53
CA VAL A 20 1.95 -12.72 -10.41
C VAL A 20 2.13 -13.03 -11.89
N ASP A 21 3.21 -13.73 -12.26
CA ASP A 21 3.51 -14.11 -13.63
C ASP A 21 2.51 -15.14 -14.20
N GLU A 22 1.75 -15.82 -13.33
CA GLU A 22 0.72 -16.79 -13.73
C GLU A 22 -0.61 -16.11 -14.06
N PHE A 23 -0.77 -14.81 -13.76
CA PHE A 23 -1.98 -14.05 -14.04
C PHE A 23 -2.06 -13.67 -15.52
N ARG A 24 -2.60 -14.58 -16.34
CA ARG A 24 -2.77 -14.37 -17.79
C ARG A 24 -3.60 -13.11 -18.14
N TRP A 25 -4.51 -12.72 -17.25
CA TRP A 25 -5.33 -11.51 -17.40
C TRP A 25 -4.55 -10.21 -17.10
N LEU A 26 -3.43 -10.29 -16.39
CA LEU A 26 -2.61 -9.14 -16.01
C LEU A 26 -1.60 -8.83 -17.13
N ASN A 27 -2.08 -8.16 -18.17
CA ASN A 27 -1.28 -7.73 -19.32
C ASN A 27 -1.61 -6.27 -19.71
N SER A 28 -0.86 -5.68 -20.65
CA SER A 28 -1.03 -4.29 -21.07
C SER A 28 -2.33 -3.99 -21.81
N SER A 29 -3.02 -5.01 -22.34
CA SER A 29 -4.35 -4.83 -22.92
C SER A 29 -5.40 -4.55 -21.83
N TYR A 30 -5.23 -5.14 -20.64
CA TYR A 30 -6.18 -4.99 -19.54
C TYR A 30 -5.75 -3.97 -18.48
N CYS A 31 -4.45 -3.90 -18.14
CA CYS A 31 -3.93 -3.07 -17.07
C CYS A 31 -3.30 -1.78 -17.62
N PRO A 32 -3.88 -0.60 -17.35
CA PRO A 32 -3.33 0.68 -17.80
C PRO A 32 -1.89 0.95 -17.34
N VAL A 33 -1.55 0.52 -16.12
CA VAL A 33 -0.20 0.73 -15.57
C VAL A 33 0.82 -0.08 -16.35
N LEU A 34 0.53 -1.34 -16.69
CA LEU A 34 1.41 -2.15 -17.54
C LEU A 34 1.57 -1.52 -18.93
N ARG A 35 0.47 -1.06 -19.53
CA ARG A 35 0.52 -0.37 -20.82
C ARG A 35 1.40 0.88 -20.77
N GLN A 36 1.27 1.68 -19.71
CA GLN A 36 2.13 2.84 -19.49
C GLN A 36 3.58 2.43 -19.32
N LEU A 37 3.88 1.41 -18.51
CA LEU A 37 5.25 0.90 -18.28
C LEU A 37 5.92 0.39 -19.57
N GLU A 38 5.15 -0.21 -20.48
CA GLU A 38 5.62 -0.68 -21.78
C GLU A 38 5.84 0.47 -22.79
N SER A 39 5.27 1.66 -22.56
CA SER A 39 5.41 2.80 -23.46
C SER A 39 6.85 3.33 -23.55
N ALA A 40 7.22 3.80 -24.75
CA ALA A 40 8.53 4.40 -25.00
C ALA A 40 8.80 5.64 -24.11
N ALA A 41 7.75 6.44 -23.84
CA ALA A 41 7.85 7.63 -22.99
C ALA A 41 8.19 7.29 -21.53
N MET A 42 7.62 6.22 -20.98
CA MET A 42 7.97 5.75 -19.63
C MET A 42 9.36 5.12 -19.59
N ARG A 43 9.75 4.39 -20.65
CA ARG A 43 11.13 3.90 -20.77
C ARG A 43 12.13 5.06 -20.79
N GLU A 44 11.81 6.15 -21.48
CA GLU A 44 12.63 7.36 -21.50
C GLU A 44 12.67 8.06 -20.14
N TYR A 45 11.51 8.28 -19.50
CA TYR A 45 11.41 8.96 -18.21
C TYR A 45 12.15 8.23 -17.07
N TYR A 46 12.12 6.89 -17.05
CA TYR A 46 12.77 6.09 -15.99
C TYR A 46 14.20 5.67 -16.35
N PHE A 47 14.52 5.42 -17.63
CA PHE A 47 15.78 4.78 -18.04
C PHE A 47 16.73 5.66 -18.87
N LYS A 48 16.36 6.83 -19.40
CA LYS A 48 17.36 7.74 -20.00
C LYS A 48 18.06 8.56 -18.92
N ALA A 49 19.28 8.16 -18.62
CA ALA A 49 20.26 8.95 -17.89
C ALA A 49 21.66 8.69 -18.45
N GLU A 50 21.97 9.23 -19.63
CA GLU A 50 23.35 9.23 -20.16
C GLU A 50 23.99 10.61 -20.32
N HIS A 51 23.28 11.72 -20.07
CA HIS A 51 23.89 13.06 -20.15
C HIS A 51 23.64 13.93 -18.91
N PRO A 52 24.65 14.10 -18.03
CA PRO A 52 24.57 14.98 -16.88
C PRO A 52 24.92 16.41 -17.29
N THR A 53 23.94 17.18 -17.74
CA THR A 53 24.09 18.63 -17.94
C THR A 53 22.90 19.37 -17.33
N THR A 54 22.81 19.36 -16.00
CA THR A 54 22.34 20.48 -15.16
C THR A 54 22.15 19.99 -13.71
N LEU A 55 23.09 20.38 -12.84
CA LEU A 55 23.19 19.96 -11.44
C LEU A 55 22.24 20.73 -10.48
N SER A 56 21.24 21.48 -10.97
CA SER A 56 20.41 22.32 -10.11
C SER A 56 18.97 21.85 -9.87
N SER A 57 18.49 20.79 -10.54
CA SER A 57 17.10 20.27 -10.37
C SER A 57 17.00 18.80 -9.98
N GLY A 58 18.13 18.07 -9.94
CA GLY A 58 18.19 16.60 -9.91
C GLY A 58 17.92 15.90 -8.57
N ALA A 59 17.97 16.59 -7.42
CA ALA A 59 17.80 15.94 -6.12
C ALA A 59 16.36 15.43 -5.88
N SER A 60 15.36 16.13 -6.44
CA SER A 60 13.97 15.68 -6.34
C SER A 60 13.76 14.37 -7.11
N ASN A 61 14.33 14.23 -8.31
CA ASN A 61 14.11 13.13 -9.25
C ASN A 61 14.73 11.76 -8.86
N LEU A 62 15.58 11.68 -7.81
CA LEU A 62 16.16 10.38 -7.38
C LEU A 62 15.12 9.44 -6.74
N LYS A 63 14.13 9.95 -6.00
CA LYS A 63 13.02 9.13 -5.47
C LYS A 63 12.22 8.46 -6.61
N TYR A 64 12.24 9.08 -7.79
CA TYR A 64 11.47 8.73 -8.98
C TYR A 64 12.13 7.61 -9.80
N ARG A 65 13.32 7.13 -9.44
CA ARG A 65 13.97 5.96 -10.06
C ARG A 65 13.84 4.67 -9.27
N ASN A 66 13.12 4.68 -8.14
CA ASN A 66 13.00 3.49 -7.30
C ASN A 66 12.04 2.47 -7.95
N PRO A 67 12.51 1.27 -8.33
CA PRO A 67 11.70 0.23 -8.97
C PRO A 67 10.47 -0.18 -8.16
N LYS A 68 10.45 0.07 -6.84
CA LYS A 68 9.29 -0.22 -5.98
C LYS A 68 8.02 0.48 -6.44
N TYR A 69 8.13 1.66 -7.05
CA TYR A 69 6.98 2.41 -7.59
C TYR A 69 6.53 1.92 -8.97
N LEU A 70 7.31 1.04 -9.60
CA LEU A 70 6.98 0.33 -10.85
C LEU A 70 6.48 -1.09 -10.57
N SER A 71 6.52 -1.54 -9.32
CA SER A 71 6.13 -2.91 -8.97
C SER A 71 4.63 -3.11 -9.16
N MET A 72 4.29 -3.98 -10.11
CA MET A 72 2.92 -4.41 -10.35
C MET A 72 2.28 -5.08 -9.13
N LEU A 73 3.08 -5.65 -8.21
CA LEU A 73 2.58 -6.21 -6.96
C LEU A 73 1.84 -5.16 -6.13
N ASN A 74 2.31 -3.91 -6.14
CA ASN A 74 1.61 -2.82 -5.46
C ASN A 74 0.28 -2.48 -6.13
N HIS A 75 0.14 -2.73 -7.43
CA HIS A 75 -1.09 -2.46 -8.18
C HIS A 75 -2.11 -3.60 -8.11
N LEU A 76 -1.69 -4.83 -7.75
CA LEU A 76 -2.61 -5.97 -7.57
C LEU A 76 -3.72 -5.72 -6.56
N ARG A 77 -3.51 -4.81 -5.59
CA ARG A 77 -4.55 -4.40 -4.64
C ARG A 77 -5.81 -3.84 -5.32
N PHE A 78 -5.71 -3.33 -6.54
CA PHE A 78 -6.86 -2.85 -7.34
C PHE A 78 -7.55 -3.95 -8.16
N TYR A 79 -7.05 -5.18 -8.07
CA TYR A 79 -7.51 -6.34 -8.82
C TYR A 79 -7.92 -7.50 -7.90
N LEU A 80 -8.19 -7.22 -6.62
CA LEU A 80 -8.57 -8.25 -5.65
C LEU A 80 -9.75 -9.13 -6.12
N PRO A 81 -10.80 -8.61 -6.80
CA PRO A 81 -11.84 -9.47 -7.36
C PRO A 81 -11.39 -10.35 -8.54
N GLN A 82 -10.33 -9.98 -9.27
CA GLN A 82 -9.78 -10.81 -10.35
C GLN A 82 -8.85 -11.89 -9.79
N VAL A 83 -8.09 -11.57 -8.74
CA VAL A 83 -7.26 -12.54 -8.02
C VAL A 83 -8.15 -13.54 -7.27
N TYR A 84 -9.17 -13.06 -6.55
CA TYR A 84 -10.02 -13.88 -5.69
C TYR A 84 -11.52 -13.75 -6.07
N PRO A 85 -11.95 -14.23 -7.25
CA PRO A 85 -13.30 -13.99 -7.76
C PRO A 85 -14.43 -14.59 -6.92
N LYS A 86 -14.12 -15.68 -6.20
CA LYS A 86 -15.06 -16.41 -5.34
C LYS A 86 -15.22 -15.80 -3.95
N LEU A 87 -14.34 -14.89 -3.55
CA LEU A 87 -14.41 -14.25 -2.24
C LEU A 87 -15.37 -13.07 -2.27
N GLU A 88 -16.01 -12.83 -1.12
CA GLU A 88 -17.00 -11.77 -0.94
C GLU A 88 -16.44 -10.60 -0.14
N LYS A 89 -15.47 -10.85 0.74
CA LYS A 89 -14.84 -9.86 1.61
C LYS A 89 -13.40 -10.32 1.88
N ILE A 90 -12.46 -9.37 1.97
CA ILE A 90 -11.02 -9.62 2.18
C ILE A 90 -10.47 -8.66 3.23
N LEU A 91 -9.69 -9.19 4.18
CA LEU A 91 -8.77 -8.39 4.97
C LEU A 91 -7.43 -8.34 4.25
N PHE A 92 -7.05 -7.16 3.76
CA PHE A 92 -5.77 -6.90 3.14
C PHE A 92 -4.74 -6.50 4.21
N LEU A 93 -3.55 -7.09 4.16
CA LEU A 93 -2.41 -6.76 5.02
C LEU A 93 -1.15 -6.59 4.15
N ASP A 94 -0.41 -5.51 4.34
CA ASP A 94 0.92 -5.35 3.71
C ASP A 94 1.95 -6.28 4.40
N ASP A 95 3.11 -6.48 3.76
CA ASP A 95 4.18 -7.39 4.21
C ASP A 95 5.06 -6.81 5.33
N ASP A 96 4.91 -5.52 5.63
CA ASP A 96 5.69 -4.74 6.57
C ASP A 96 4.90 -4.32 7.82
N ILE A 97 3.94 -5.14 8.22
CA ILE A 97 3.09 -4.97 9.41
C ILE A 97 3.41 -5.99 10.50
N VAL A 98 2.94 -5.68 11.71
CA VAL A 98 2.86 -6.62 12.83
C VAL A 98 1.44 -6.62 13.37
N VAL A 99 0.83 -7.81 13.45
CA VAL A 99 -0.46 -8.02 14.12
C VAL A 99 -0.20 -8.29 15.60
N GLN A 100 -0.75 -7.42 16.46
CA GLN A 100 -0.59 -7.48 17.92
C GLN A 100 -1.82 -8.02 18.64
N LYS A 101 -3.01 -7.93 18.03
CA LYS A 101 -4.29 -8.32 18.62
C LYS A 101 -5.10 -9.16 17.63
N ASP A 102 -6.10 -9.86 18.16
CA ASP A 102 -7.05 -10.62 17.33
C ASP A 102 -7.78 -9.69 16.36
N LEU A 103 -7.86 -10.11 15.08
CA LEU A 103 -8.47 -9.34 13.99
C LEU A 103 -9.86 -9.85 13.62
N THR A 104 -10.41 -10.84 14.34
CA THR A 104 -11.68 -11.48 14.00
C THR A 104 -12.82 -10.45 13.99
N GLY A 105 -12.81 -9.50 14.93
CA GLY A 105 -13.83 -8.45 15.02
C GLY A 105 -13.93 -7.55 13.78
N LEU A 106 -12.90 -7.47 12.92
CA LEU A 106 -13.01 -6.71 11.66
C LEU A 106 -14.05 -7.29 10.71
N TRP A 107 -14.31 -8.60 10.77
CA TRP A 107 -15.30 -9.25 9.91
C TRP A 107 -16.72 -8.80 10.23
N ASP A 108 -16.99 -8.45 11.49
CA ASP A 108 -18.28 -8.01 11.98
C ASP A 108 -18.53 -6.50 11.78
N VAL A 109 -17.51 -5.74 11.36
CA VAL A 109 -17.68 -4.32 11.05
C VAL A 109 -18.58 -4.16 9.82
N ASP A 110 -19.68 -3.44 10.01
CA ASP A 110 -20.56 -2.99 8.93
C ASP A 110 -19.91 -1.81 8.20
N LEU A 111 -19.58 -2.01 6.93
CA LEU A 111 -19.03 -0.94 6.08
C LEU A 111 -20.12 -0.01 5.56
N HIS A 112 -21.39 -0.19 5.92
CA HIS A 112 -22.53 0.61 5.49
C HIS A 112 -22.62 0.77 3.97
N GLY A 113 -22.44 -0.36 3.26
CA GLY A 113 -22.44 -0.42 1.80
C GLY A 113 -21.25 0.28 1.13
N LYS A 114 -20.20 0.66 1.88
CA LYS A 114 -18.92 1.13 1.36
C LYS A 114 -18.04 -0.05 0.96
N VAL A 115 -17.09 0.19 0.06
CA VAL A 115 -16.23 -0.87 -0.49
C VAL A 115 -15.00 -1.10 0.38
N ASN A 116 -14.45 -0.06 0.99
CA ASN A 116 -13.22 -0.10 1.77
C ASN A 116 -13.51 0.28 3.22
N GLY A 117 -12.99 -0.46 4.18
CA GLY A 117 -12.84 -0.07 5.57
C GLY A 117 -11.36 0.22 5.83
N ALA A 118 -11.04 1.44 6.23
CA ALA A 118 -9.66 1.85 6.51
C ALA A 118 -9.61 2.82 7.68
N VAL A 119 -8.51 2.80 8.43
CA VAL A 119 -8.23 3.84 9.43
C VAL A 119 -7.80 5.11 8.70
N GLU A 120 -8.49 6.20 9.03
CA GLU A 120 -8.19 7.54 8.55
C GLU A 120 -6.89 8.08 9.17
N THR A 121 -6.11 8.79 8.36
CA THR A 121 -4.75 9.21 8.72
C THR A 121 -4.60 10.72 8.84
N CYS A 122 -5.68 11.49 8.65
CA CYS A 122 -5.66 12.91 8.90
C CYS A 122 -5.48 13.20 10.41
N GLY A 123 -4.55 14.11 10.70
CA GLY A 123 -4.16 14.56 12.03
C GLY A 123 -3.23 15.77 11.89
N GLU A 124 -2.40 16.04 12.91
CA GLU A 124 -1.46 17.18 12.92
C GLU A 124 -0.48 17.19 11.73
N SER A 125 -0.18 16.02 11.15
CA SER A 125 0.75 15.83 10.03
C SER A 125 0.08 15.80 8.64
N PHE A 126 -1.07 16.47 8.46
CA PHE A 126 -1.75 16.75 7.17
C PHE A 126 -1.66 15.66 6.08
N HIS A 127 -2.32 14.52 6.29
CA HIS A 127 -2.58 13.51 5.25
C HIS A 127 -3.94 13.74 4.56
N ARG A 128 -4.16 14.95 4.03
CA ARG A 128 -5.37 15.30 3.28
C ARG A 128 -5.15 15.18 1.78
N PHE A 129 -6.24 15.18 1.02
CA PHE A 129 -6.20 14.99 -0.44
C PHE A 129 -5.33 16.03 -1.16
N ASP A 130 -5.26 17.28 -0.67
CA ASP A 130 -4.42 18.35 -1.22
C ASP A 130 -2.92 18.00 -1.30
N LYS A 131 -2.43 17.11 -0.41
CA LYS A 131 -1.03 16.65 -0.42
C LYS A 131 -0.76 15.57 -1.46
N TYR A 132 -1.79 14.89 -1.94
CA TYR A 132 -1.66 13.74 -2.82
C TYR A 132 -2.05 14.04 -4.27
N LEU A 133 -2.96 15.01 -4.48
CA LEU A 133 -3.57 15.30 -5.77
C LEU A 133 -3.30 16.73 -6.20
N ASN A 134 -3.23 16.94 -7.51
CA ASN A 134 -3.08 18.26 -8.10
C ASN A 134 -4.43 18.97 -8.24
N PHE A 135 -4.82 19.76 -7.24
CA PHE A 135 -6.05 20.55 -7.25
C PHE A 135 -6.05 21.73 -8.21
N SER A 136 -4.92 22.09 -8.82
CA SER A 136 -4.91 23.03 -9.94
C SER A 136 -5.47 22.41 -11.23
N ASN A 137 -5.57 21.08 -11.31
CA ASN A 137 -6.15 20.39 -12.45
C ASN A 137 -7.68 20.32 -12.34
N PRO A 138 -8.45 20.78 -13.35
CA PRO A 138 -9.91 20.78 -13.31
C PRO A 138 -10.56 19.39 -13.19
N HIS A 139 -9.88 18.31 -13.59
CA HIS A 139 -10.38 16.94 -13.39
C HIS A 139 -10.41 16.52 -11.91
N ILE A 140 -9.49 17.07 -11.10
CA ILE A 140 -9.42 16.84 -9.66
C ILE A 140 -10.36 17.81 -8.93
N ALA A 141 -10.19 19.12 -9.15
CA ALA A 141 -10.90 20.16 -8.40
C ALA A 141 -12.43 20.06 -8.48
N ARG A 142 -12.97 19.56 -9.59
CA ARG A 142 -14.42 19.42 -9.78
C ARG A 142 -15.03 18.21 -9.07
N LYS A 143 -14.23 17.24 -8.64
CA LYS A 143 -14.73 15.93 -8.15
C LYS A 143 -14.36 15.61 -6.72
N PHE A 144 -13.29 16.20 -6.21
CA PHE A 144 -12.73 15.88 -4.90
C PHE A 144 -12.70 17.13 -4.04
N ASP A 145 -12.81 16.94 -2.73
CA ASP A 145 -12.57 17.98 -1.73
C ASP A 145 -11.08 17.96 -1.33
N PRO A 146 -10.33 19.08 -1.45
CA PRO A 146 -8.95 19.14 -0.98
C PRO A 146 -8.81 18.84 0.52
N ASN A 147 -9.85 19.09 1.29
CA ASN A 147 -9.87 18.86 2.73
C ASN A 147 -10.28 17.44 3.12
N ALA A 148 -10.66 16.58 2.16
CA ALA A 148 -11.01 15.20 2.47
C ALA A 148 -9.88 14.47 3.19
N CYS A 149 -10.24 13.68 4.19
CA CYS A 149 -9.30 12.90 4.97
C CYS A 149 -8.72 11.76 4.13
N GLY A 150 -7.40 11.62 4.13
CA GLY A 150 -6.75 10.45 3.58
C GLY A 150 -6.83 9.25 4.52
N TRP A 151 -6.62 8.07 3.95
CA TRP A 151 -6.35 6.83 4.67
C TRP A 151 -5.06 6.22 4.09
N ALA A 152 -4.59 5.11 4.63
CA ALA A 152 -3.44 4.39 4.09
C ALA A 152 -3.77 2.93 3.81
N TYR A 153 -3.06 2.37 2.84
CA TYR A 153 -2.96 0.93 2.75
C TYR A 153 -2.04 0.40 3.86
N GLY A 154 -2.18 -0.89 4.18
CA GLY A 154 -1.39 -1.57 5.21
C GLY A 154 -2.24 -2.54 5.99
N MET A 155 -3.43 -2.08 6.35
CA MET A 155 -4.54 -2.90 6.77
C MET A 155 -5.84 -2.27 6.28
N ASN A 156 -6.60 -3.03 5.48
CA ASN A 156 -7.87 -2.58 4.91
C ASN A 156 -8.85 -3.74 4.86
N MET A 157 -10.11 -3.47 5.12
CA MET A 157 -11.20 -4.42 4.88
C MET A 157 -11.87 -4.07 3.54
N PHE A 158 -11.91 -5.00 2.59
CA PHE A 158 -12.55 -4.78 1.30
C PHE A 158 -13.79 -5.66 1.14
N ASP A 159 -14.94 -5.05 0.86
CA ASP A 159 -16.14 -5.74 0.41
C ASP A 159 -16.05 -5.97 -1.11
N LEU A 160 -15.78 -7.20 -1.51
CA LEU A 160 -15.61 -7.58 -2.91
C LEU A 160 -16.95 -7.68 -3.66
N LYS A 161 -18.09 -7.82 -2.97
CA LYS A 161 -19.41 -7.75 -3.60
C LYS A 161 -19.70 -6.33 -4.06
N GLU A 162 -19.58 -5.36 -3.16
CA GLU A 162 -19.76 -3.94 -3.49
C GLU A 162 -18.67 -3.45 -4.46
N TRP A 163 -17.45 -3.98 -4.36
CA TRP A 163 -16.40 -3.73 -5.35
C TRP A 163 -16.82 -4.12 -6.76
N LYS A 164 -17.28 -5.36 -6.94
CA LYS A 164 -17.73 -5.88 -8.25
C LYS A 164 -18.94 -5.11 -8.76
N LYS A 165 -19.93 -4.85 -7.90
CA LYS A 165 -21.16 -4.13 -8.24
C LYS A 165 -20.91 -2.70 -8.72
N ARG A 166 -19.90 -2.03 -8.18
CA ARG A 166 -19.55 -0.63 -8.53
C ARG A 166 -18.42 -0.51 -9.54
N ASP A 167 -17.91 -1.63 -10.04
CA ASP A 167 -16.76 -1.70 -10.95
C ASP A 167 -15.56 -0.83 -10.50
N ILE A 168 -15.13 -1.04 -9.26
CA ILE A 168 -14.04 -0.22 -8.69
C ILE A 168 -12.73 -0.41 -9.45
N THR A 169 -12.48 -1.59 -10.02
CA THR A 169 -11.32 -1.83 -10.90
C THR A 169 -11.41 -1.00 -12.18
N GLY A 170 -12.60 -0.87 -12.80
CA GLY A 170 -12.81 0.01 -13.94
C GLY A 170 -12.68 1.50 -13.60
N ILE A 171 -13.13 1.93 -12.42
CA ILE A 171 -12.91 3.31 -11.92
C ILE A 171 -11.40 3.58 -11.77
N TYR A 172 -10.67 2.63 -11.19
CA TYR A 172 -9.22 2.70 -11.08
C TYR A 172 -8.55 2.80 -12.46
N HIS A 173 -8.98 2.00 -13.44
CA HIS A 173 -8.46 2.08 -14.81
C HIS A 173 -8.69 3.44 -15.44
N LYS A 174 -9.91 3.98 -15.32
CA LYS A 174 -10.26 5.31 -15.83
C LYS A 174 -9.32 6.38 -15.28
N TRP A 175 -9.06 6.37 -13.98
CA TRP A 175 -8.16 7.33 -13.38
C TRP A 175 -6.71 7.16 -13.82
N GLN A 176 -6.22 5.92 -13.94
CA GLN A 176 -4.86 5.68 -14.45
C GLN A 176 -4.69 6.18 -15.89
N ASN A 177 -5.68 5.95 -16.75
CA ASN A 177 -5.66 6.48 -18.12
C ASN A 177 -5.64 8.01 -18.15
N LEU A 178 -6.46 8.65 -17.31
CA LEU A 178 -6.48 10.12 -17.21
C LEU A 178 -5.19 10.72 -16.62
N ASN A 179 -4.38 9.91 -15.93
CA ASN A 179 -3.11 10.32 -15.35
C ASN A 179 -1.88 9.78 -16.11
N GLU A 180 -2.03 9.44 -17.41
CA GLU A 180 -0.92 8.97 -18.24
C GLU A 180 0.25 9.96 -18.26
N GLU A 181 -0.03 11.26 -18.33
CA GLU A 181 0.96 12.34 -18.28
C GLU A 181 1.38 12.75 -16.85
N ARG A 182 0.90 12.04 -15.81
CA ARG A 182 1.20 12.30 -14.39
C ARG A 182 0.83 13.71 -13.89
N LEU A 183 -0.17 14.33 -14.51
CA LEU A 183 -0.63 15.67 -14.17
C LEU A 183 -1.63 15.72 -13.01
N LEU A 184 -2.29 14.60 -12.69
CA LEU A 184 -3.28 14.49 -11.61
C LEU A 184 -2.63 14.11 -10.27
N TRP A 185 -1.66 13.20 -10.29
CA TRP A 185 -0.76 12.89 -9.19
C TRP A 185 0.57 12.36 -9.73
N LYS A 186 1.63 12.48 -8.93
CA LYS A 186 2.99 12.18 -9.39
C LYS A 186 3.31 10.68 -9.39
N LEU A 187 3.23 10.03 -8.22
CA LEU A 187 3.74 8.67 -7.99
C LEU A 187 2.98 7.93 -6.88
N GLY A 188 3.19 6.60 -6.85
CA GLY A 188 2.69 5.71 -5.81
C GLY A 188 1.25 5.24 -6.05
N THR A 189 0.82 4.29 -5.22
CA THR A 189 -0.51 3.68 -5.30
C THR A 189 -1.51 4.31 -4.34
N LEU A 190 -1.06 5.11 -3.37
CA LEU A 190 -1.98 5.77 -2.44
C LEU A 190 -2.85 6.83 -3.13
N PRO A 191 -2.33 7.82 -3.90
CA PRO A 191 -3.20 8.77 -4.60
C PRO A 191 -4.27 8.13 -5.49
N PRO A 192 -3.96 7.11 -6.34
CA PRO A 192 -5.01 6.43 -7.11
C PRO A 192 -5.96 5.62 -6.22
N GLY A 193 -5.54 5.15 -5.04
CA GLY A 193 -6.43 4.58 -4.02
C GLY A 193 -7.46 5.60 -3.52
N LEU A 194 -6.98 6.73 -3.03
CA LEU A 194 -7.82 7.79 -2.48
C LEU A 194 -8.91 8.25 -3.45
N ILE A 195 -8.58 8.49 -4.73
CA ILE A 195 -9.55 8.92 -5.74
C ILE A 195 -10.49 7.81 -6.20
N THR A 196 -10.03 6.56 -6.22
CA THR A 196 -10.84 5.40 -6.65
C THR A 196 -11.91 5.08 -5.61
N PHE A 197 -11.57 5.18 -4.33
CA PHE A 197 -12.48 4.89 -3.22
C PHE A 197 -13.09 6.15 -2.58
N TYR A 198 -13.04 7.30 -3.26
CA TYR A 198 -13.59 8.54 -2.74
C TYR A 198 -15.10 8.41 -2.50
N GLY A 199 -15.56 8.70 -1.28
CA GLY A 199 -16.95 8.49 -0.86
C GLY A 199 -17.35 7.01 -0.69
N LEU A 200 -16.42 6.07 -0.88
CA LEU A 200 -16.61 4.61 -0.82
C LEU A 200 -15.75 3.96 0.27
N THR A 201 -15.18 4.76 1.18
CA THR A 201 -14.43 4.29 2.35
C THR A 201 -15.22 4.56 3.63
N HIS A 202 -15.34 3.55 4.47
CA HIS A 202 -15.84 3.65 5.84
C HIS A 202 -14.65 3.81 6.80
N PRO A 203 -14.64 4.84 7.66
CA PRO A 203 -13.56 5.04 8.61
C PRO A 203 -13.62 3.98 9.71
N LEU A 204 -12.53 3.23 9.89
CA LEU A 204 -12.37 2.28 10.98
C LEU A 204 -11.86 2.99 12.23
N ASP A 205 -12.17 2.41 13.40
CA ASP A 205 -11.62 2.85 14.67
C ASP A 205 -10.08 2.87 14.66
N LYS A 206 -9.47 3.92 15.24
CA LYS A 206 -8.01 4.12 15.23
C LYS A 206 -7.24 2.98 15.90
N SER A 207 -7.85 2.26 16.84
CA SER A 207 -7.24 1.10 17.48
C SER A 207 -7.03 -0.07 16.52
N TRP A 208 -7.57 -0.06 15.30
CA TRP A 208 -7.34 -1.13 14.35
C TRP A 208 -5.96 -1.06 13.66
N HIS A 209 -5.47 0.15 13.36
CA HIS A 209 -4.26 0.33 12.54
C HIS A 209 -3.52 1.61 12.90
N VAL A 210 -2.25 1.49 13.27
CA VAL A 210 -1.33 2.62 13.44
C VAL A 210 -0.16 2.48 12.46
N LEU A 211 0.16 3.57 11.79
CA LEU A 211 1.22 3.65 10.78
C LEU A 211 2.29 4.66 11.18
N GLY A 212 3.41 4.60 10.47
CA GLY A 212 4.51 5.56 10.54
C GLY A 212 5.72 5.03 11.28
N LEU A 213 5.71 3.77 11.74
CA LEU A 213 6.83 3.18 12.48
C LEU A 213 8.10 3.05 11.62
N GLY A 214 8.03 3.32 10.31
CA GLY A 214 9.18 3.38 9.40
C GLY A 214 9.57 4.78 8.92
N TYR A 215 8.94 5.87 9.40
CA TYR A 215 9.42 7.24 9.15
C TYR A 215 9.11 8.31 10.23
N ASN A 216 8.17 8.09 11.15
CA ASN A 216 7.71 9.08 12.13
C ASN A 216 8.20 8.72 13.54
N PRO A 217 9.18 9.43 14.12
CA PRO A 217 9.72 9.13 15.45
C PRO A 217 8.80 9.56 16.62
N SER A 218 7.72 10.29 16.32
CA SER A 218 6.88 10.96 17.32
C SER A 218 5.57 10.23 17.61
N ILE A 219 5.38 9.01 17.11
CA ILE A 219 4.18 8.21 17.44
C ILE A 219 4.20 7.89 18.94
N ASP A 220 3.05 8.14 19.58
CA ASP A 220 2.83 7.88 20.99
C ASP A 220 2.87 6.37 21.27
N ARG A 221 3.47 6.00 22.40
CA ARG A 221 3.59 4.60 22.81
C ARG A 221 2.22 3.97 23.03
N SER A 222 1.29 4.70 23.63
CA SER A 222 -0.06 4.23 23.90
C SER A 222 -0.84 3.95 22.62
N GLU A 223 -0.66 4.75 21.57
CA GLU A 223 -1.26 4.47 20.25
C GLU A 223 -0.76 3.14 19.68
N ILE A 224 0.55 2.89 19.77
CA ILE A 224 1.16 1.64 19.29
C ILE A 224 0.67 0.43 20.10
N GLU A 225 0.64 0.53 21.43
CA GLU A 225 0.20 -0.57 22.32
C GLU A 225 -1.31 -0.85 22.19
N ASN A 226 -2.10 0.19 21.90
CA ASN A 226 -3.55 0.07 21.71
C ASN A 226 -3.92 -0.43 20.31
N ALA A 227 -3.04 -0.30 19.32
CA ALA A 227 -3.31 -0.73 17.94
C ALA A 227 -3.30 -2.27 17.78
N ALA A 228 -4.25 -2.79 17.01
CA ALA A 228 -4.31 -4.19 16.61
C ALA A 228 -3.25 -4.51 15.54
N VAL A 229 -3.00 -3.59 14.62
CA VAL A 229 -1.95 -3.68 13.60
C VAL A 229 -1.05 -2.46 13.66
N VAL A 230 0.27 -2.69 13.67
CA VAL A 230 1.28 -1.63 13.55
C VAL A 230 2.04 -1.77 12.24
N HIS A 231 2.21 -0.66 11.53
CA HIS A 231 2.75 -0.64 10.18
C HIS A 231 4.08 0.11 10.13
N TYR A 232 5.13 -0.58 9.68
CA TYR A 232 6.45 -0.02 9.47
C TYR A 232 6.58 0.66 8.10
N ASN A 233 5.51 1.23 7.56
CA ASN A 233 5.57 1.99 6.30
C ASN A 233 6.62 3.11 6.39
N GLY A 234 7.30 3.36 5.26
CA GLY A 234 8.49 4.20 5.22
C GLY A 234 9.77 3.42 4.92
N ASN A 235 10.92 4.06 5.07
CA ASN A 235 12.21 3.49 4.68
C ASN A 235 13.00 2.91 5.87
N MET A 236 12.72 3.34 7.11
CA MET A 236 13.45 2.92 8.32
C MET A 236 12.86 1.63 8.89
N LYS A 237 12.87 0.57 8.08
CA LYS A 237 12.31 -0.75 8.44
C LYS A 237 13.10 -1.40 9.59
N PRO A 238 12.45 -2.20 10.46
CA PRO A 238 13.07 -2.74 11.67
C PRO A 238 14.14 -3.83 11.39
N TRP A 239 14.17 -4.38 10.18
CA TRP A 239 15.18 -5.32 9.69
C TRP A 239 16.37 -4.67 8.97
N LEU A 240 16.41 -3.33 8.90
CA LEU A 240 17.51 -2.59 8.29
C LEU A 240 18.38 -1.93 9.38
N GLU A 241 19.63 -1.64 9.06
CA GLU A 241 20.54 -0.92 9.97
C GLU A 241 20.04 0.50 10.29
N LEU A 242 19.36 1.13 9.33
CA LEU A 242 18.74 2.46 9.47
C LEU A 242 17.39 2.42 10.23
N ALA A 243 17.04 1.31 10.88
CA ALA A 243 15.79 1.18 11.63
C ALA A 243 15.65 2.27 12.70
N MET A 244 14.42 2.72 12.93
CA MET A 244 14.13 3.47 14.15
C MET A 244 14.19 2.53 15.35
N THR A 245 15.28 2.65 16.11
CA THR A 245 15.55 1.82 17.29
C THR A 245 14.38 1.79 18.27
N LYS A 246 13.73 2.94 18.49
CA LYS A 246 12.52 3.10 19.34
C LYS A 246 11.40 2.11 18.99
N TYR A 247 11.23 1.74 17.71
CA TYR A 247 10.14 0.88 17.26
C TYR A 247 10.57 -0.55 16.95
N ARG A 248 11.86 -0.86 17.02
CA ARG A 248 12.40 -2.16 16.61
C ARG A 248 11.84 -3.32 17.47
N GLY A 249 11.65 -3.08 18.76
CA GLY A 249 11.15 -4.06 19.72
C GLY A 249 9.79 -4.68 19.38
N TYR A 250 8.90 -3.93 18.72
CA TYR A 250 7.59 -4.47 18.34
C TYR A 250 7.66 -5.52 17.23
N TRP A 251 8.73 -5.52 16.41
CA TRP A 251 8.99 -6.51 15.38
C TRP A 251 9.93 -7.62 15.85
N SER A 252 11.02 -7.26 16.56
CA SER A 252 12.06 -8.22 16.93
C SER A 252 11.58 -9.35 17.83
N LYS A 253 10.55 -9.11 18.65
CA LYS A 253 9.92 -10.15 19.48
C LYS A 253 9.31 -11.33 18.70
N TYR A 254 9.08 -11.18 17.39
CA TYR A 254 8.56 -12.24 16.52
C TYR A 254 9.65 -12.94 15.70
N ILE A 255 10.91 -12.48 15.79
CA ILE A 255 12.02 -13.11 15.09
C ILE A 255 12.39 -14.41 15.79
N LYS A 256 12.43 -15.49 15.02
CA LYS A 256 13.00 -16.76 15.48
C LYS A 256 14.52 -16.72 15.32
N TYR A 257 15.25 -16.07 16.23
CA TYR A 257 16.72 -15.93 16.15
C TYR A 257 17.47 -17.27 16.04
N ASN A 258 16.86 -18.36 16.55
CA ASN A 258 17.40 -19.71 16.42
C ASN A 258 17.21 -20.35 15.03
N HIS A 259 16.50 -19.71 14.12
CA HIS A 259 16.26 -20.24 12.77
C HIS A 259 17.58 -20.30 11.98
N PRO A 260 17.93 -21.45 11.35
CA PRO A 260 19.24 -21.65 10.72
C PRO A 260 19.64 -20.58 9.73
N TYR A 261 18.67 -20.09 8.93
CA TYR A 261 18.90 -19.02 7.95
C TYR A 261 19.08 -17.65 8.58
N LEU A 262 18.49 -17.40 9.77
CA LEU A 262 18.60 -16.12 10.46
C LEU A 262 19.88 -16.02 11.29
N ARG A 263 20.40 -17.15 11.81
CA ARG A 263 21.71 -17.18 12.48
C ARG A 263 22.86 -16.73 11.59
N GLN A 264 22.72 -16.91 10.27
CA GLN A 264 23.70 -16.44 9.29
C GLN A 264 23.57 -14.94 9.00
N CYS A 265 22.41 -14.35 9.29
CA CYS A 265 22.21 -12.91 9.25
C CYS A 265 22.68 -12.32 10.59
N LYS A 266 23.54 -11.30 10.58
CA LYS A 266 24.02 -10.61 11.80
C LYS A 266 22.92 -9.76 12.45
N LEU A 267 21.77 -10.36 12.76
CA LEU A 267 20.65 -9.74 13.45
C LEU A 267 20.94 -9.80 14.95
N ASN A 268 21.43 -8.70 15.51
CA ASN A 268 21.61 -8.58 16.96
C ASN A 268 20.27 -8.26 17.64
N GLU A 269 20.10 -8.76 18.87
CA GLU A 269 18.98 -8.42 19.77
C GLU A 269 18.91 -6.91 20.07
#